data_AF-A0A1K1VYH0-F1
#
_entry.id   AF-A0A1K1VYH0-F1
#
_cell.length_a   1.000
_cell.length_b   1.000
_cell.length_c   1.000
_cell.angle_alpha   90.00
_cell.angle_beta   90.00
_cell.angle_gamma   90.00
#
_symmetry.space_group_name_H-M   'P 1'
#
loop_
_entity.id
_entity.type
_entity.pdbx_description
1 polymer ?
#
loop_
_entity_poly.entity_id
_entity_poly.type
_entity_poly.pdbx_seq_one_letter_code
_entity_poly.pdbx_strand_id
1 'polypeptide(L)'
;MSASGEGTPPGRRTGETAAWVSAITAVVGLLLAVFGVPLVGGSSVNRTIAGHAGAPHAPSSPTPPPAGTSAPGSPDATVAPDTAPSGPPQPSPPAMPKGWHRVGEPGLTVVFALPDGWTRKIRNGIQSNWTSPDGAHDMSVKRDTSYGATARAASAGQLAWYRDTAKSSMADVKAVSHITRQNGRDALWLEIDYHWAGQSEPRKRVEVFVAGRAGQVYQLLFDTAAHPEKLATQRRLFTTARAQLLIDMGAPS
;
A
#
# COMPACT_ATOMS: atom_id res chain seq x y z
N MET A 1 -18.89 64.36 -54.08
CA MET A 1 -19.23 64.09 -52.68
C MET A 1 -18.57 62.77 -52.31
N SER A 2 -17.70 62.84 -51.31
CA SER A 2 -16.79 61.80 -50.85
C SER A 2 -17.51 60.65 -50.13
N ALA A 3 -17.01 59.42 -50.30
CA ALA A 3 -16.51 58.59 -49.19
C ALA A 3 -15.94 57.27 -49.75
N SER A 4 -14.62 57.13 -49.62
CA SER A 4 -13.88 55.87 -49.74
C SER A 4 -14.03 55.06 -48.45
N GLY A 5 -13.93 53.73 -48.56
CA GLY A 5 -13.92 52.84 -47.40
C GLY A 5 -13.45 51.44 -47.76
N GLU A 6 -12.16 51.31 -48.00
CA GLU A 6 -11.43 50.04 -48.10
C GLU A 6 -10.96 49.60 -46.71
N GLY A 7 -11.02 48.30 -46.41
CA GLY A 7 -10.45 47.72 -45.21
C GLY A 7 -10.91 46.29 -44.94
N THR A 8 -10.09 45.30 -45.29
CA THR A 8 -10.15 43.92 -44.78
C THR A 8 -8.81 43.59 -44.08
N PRO A 9 -8.66 42.47 -43.35
CA PRO A 9 -8.77 42.29 -41.90
C PRO A 9 -7.38 42.05 -41.23
N PRO A 10 -7.28 41.83 -39.90
CA PRO A 10 -7.26 40.44 -39.42
C PRO A 10 -7.83 40.26 -38.00
N GLY A 11 -8.89 39.47 -37.86
CA GLY A 11 -9.38 38.99 -36.56
C GLY A 11 -8.90 37.57 -36.28
N ARG A 12 -7.62 37.41 -35.92
CA ARG A 12 -7.08 36.17 -35.32
C ARG A 12 -6.81 36.47 -33.84
N ARG A 13 -7.58 35.86 -32.94
CA ARG A 13 -7.41 35.68 -31.47
C ARG A 13 -8.79 35.24 -30.95
N THR A 14 -9.00 34.01 -30.50
CA THR A 14 -8.53 33.41 -29.24
C THR A 14 -8.43 31.89 -29.43
N GLY A 15 -7.26 31.26 -29.39
CA GLY A 15 -6.62 30.85 -28.13
C GLY A 15 -7.53 29.84 -27.42
N GLU A 16 -7.58 28.56 -27.77
CA GLU A 16 -6.51 27.58 -27.54
C GLU A 16 -5.83 27.70 -26.15
N THR A 17 -6.62 28.01 -25.12
CA THR A 17 -6.20 27.89 -23.71
C THR A 17 -7.23 27.16 -22.84
N ALA A 18 -8.19 26.44 -23.43
CA ALA A 18 -9.15 25.61 -22.69
C ALA A 18 -8.68 24.15 -22.51
N ALA A 19 -7.76 23.66 -23.33
CA ALA A 19 -7.32 22.26 -23.28
C ALA A 19 -6.21 21.98 -22.25
N TRP A 20 -5.56 23.02 -21.70
CA TRP A 20 -4.43 22.84 -20.77
C TRP A 20 -4.79 22.84 -19.28
N VAL A 21 -6.01 23.23 -18.92
CA VAL A 21 -6.47 23.21 -17.51
C VAL A 21 -7.04 21.84 -17.12
N SER A 22 -7.42 20.99 -18.08
CA SER A 22 -7.95 19.64 -17.78
C SER A 22 -6.84 18.63 -17.44
N ALA A 23 -5.63 18.80 -17.98
CA ALA A 23 -4.51 17.89 -17.71
C ALA A 23 -3.90 18.07 -16.31
N ILE A 24 -3.97 19.26 -15.71
CA ILE A 24 -3.35 19.54 -14.41
C ILE A 24 -4.23 19.05 -13.25
N THR A 25 -5.56 19.14 -13.36
CA THR A 25 -6.48 18.65 -12.32
C THR A 25 -6.46 17.13 -12.18
N ALA A 26 -6.25 16.41 -13.29
CA ALA A 26 -6.08 14.95 -13.26
C ALA A 26 -4.81 14.52 -12.51
N VAL A 27 -3.72 15.29 -12.60
CA VAL A 27 -2.46 14.99 -11.91
C VAL A 27 -2.56 15.27 -10.40
N VAL A 28 -3.28 16.32 -9.99
CA VAL A 28 -3.49 16.64 -8.56
C VAL A 28 -4.48 15.66 -7.90
N GLY A 29 -5.54 15.26 -8.61
CA GLY A 29 -6.44 14.20 -8.15
C GLY A 29 -5.74 12.85 -8.00
N LEU A 30 -4.85 12.50 -8.94
CA LEU A 30 -4.03 11.29 -8.87
C LEU A 30 -2.99 11.34 -7.73
N LEU A 31 -2.43 12.52 -7.44
CA LEU A 31 -1.52 12.69 -6.32
C LEU A 31 -2.24 12.48 -4.97
N LEU A 32 -3.37 13.16 -4.72
CA LEU A 32 -4.12 13.01 -3.45
C LEU A 32 -4.74 11.61 -3.26
N ALA A 33 -5.19 10.97 -4.34
CA ALA A 33 -5.69 9.59 -4.36
C ALA A 33 -4.64 8.54 -3.96
N VAL A 34 -3.36 8.84 -4.17
CA VAL A 34 -2.25 7.90 -3.94
C VAL A 34 -1.59 8.11 -2.58
N PHE A 35 -1.77 9.26 -1.93
CA PHE A 35 -1.24 9.55 -0.58
C PHE A 35 -2.06 8.95 0.57
N GLY A 36 -2.85 7.90 0.33
CA GLY A 36 -3.73 7.28 1.31
C GLY A 36 -3.05 6.46 2.40
N VAL A 37 -2.11 7.06 3.12
CA VAL A 37 -1.68 6.67 4.47
C VAL A 37 -1.41 7.96 5.27
N PRO A 38 -2.02 8.16 6.45
CA PRO A 38 -1.55 9.19 7.36
C PRO A 38 -0.12 8.83 7.78
N LEU A 39 0.82 9.77 7.69
CA LEU A 39 2.15 9.71 8.31
C LEU A 39 2.02 9.71 9.86
N VAL A 40 1.29 8.76 10.42
CA VAL A 40 1.29 8.45 11.86
C VAL A 40 2.18 7.22 12.01
N GLY A 41 3.49 7.48 11.95
CA GLY A 41 4.54 6.54 12.31
C GLY A 41 5.55 7.27 13.18
N GLY A 42 5.56 6.98 14.47
CA GLY A 42 6.53 7.57 15.39
C GLY A 42 6.34 7.18 16.85
N SER A 43 6.88 6.01 17.21
CA SER A 43 7.50 5.71 18.51
C SER A 43 6.61 5.36 19.71
N SER A 44 6.74 4.12 20.16
CA SER A 44 7.03 3.84 21.58
C SER A 44 8.15 2.79 21.69
N VAL A 45 9.38 3.28 21.50
CA VAL A 45 10.56 2.67 22.14
C VAL A 45 10.44 2.95 23.64
N ASN A 46 10.62 1.90 24.44
CA ASN A 46 11.04 1.87 25.83
C ASN A 46 11.34 3.25 26.46
N ARG A 47 10.59 3.60 27.51
CA ARG A 47 11.07 4.54 28.54
C ARG A 47 10.74 3.98 29.92
N THR A 48 11.62 3.13 30.42
CA THR A 48 11.83 2.98 31.86
C THR A 48 12.86 4.03 32.25
N ILE A 49 12.50 4.94 33.18
CA ILE A 49 13.26 5.38 34.36
C ILE A 49 12.42 6.43 35.13
N ALA A 50 12.45 6.27 36.46
CA ALA A 50 11.93 7.06 37.59
C ALA A 50 12.12 8.60 37.49
N GLY A 51 11.54 9.50 38.30
CA GLY A 51 10.72 9.54 39.53
C GLY A 51 10.17 11.00 39.63
N HIS A 52 9.48 11.54 40.65
CA HIS A 52 9.41 11.31 42.09
C HIS A 52 8.35 12.26 42.71
N ALA A 53 8.04 12.07 44.01
CA ALA A 53 7.27 12.88 44.98
C ALA A 53 5.79 12.43 45.21
N GLY A 54 5.33 12.08 46.43
CA GLY A 54 5.85 12.35 47.78
C GLY A 54 5.64 11.23 48.83
N ALA A 55 6.41 11.36 49.90
CA ALA A 55 6.72 10.46 51.03
C ALA A 55 5.65 10.47 52.17
N PRO A 56 5.87 9.97 53.41
CA PRO A 56 7.00 9.20 53.99
C PRO A 56 6.60 8.00 54.90
N HIS A 57 7.57 7.12 55.22
CA HIS A 57 7.90 6.68 56.59
C HIS A 57 9.23 5.91 56.60
N ALA A 58 9.99 6.09 57.68
CA ALA A 58 11.44 5.85 57.81
C ALA A 58 11.78 4.50 58.52
N PRO A 59 13.00 4.25 59.05
CA PRO A 59 14.01 3.38 58.44
C PRO A 59 14.45 2.21 59.34
N SER A 60 15.24 1.26 58.81
CA SER A 60 16.22 0.47 59.58
C SER A 60 17.24 -0.22 58.66
N SER A 61 18.54 0.01 58.92
CA SER A 61 19.69 -0.79 58.47
C SER A 61 20.35 -1.38 59.72
N PRO A 62 21.06 -2.54 59.65
CA PRO A 62 22.52 -2.53 59.40
C PRO A 62 23.05 -3.75 58.57
N THR A 63 23.97 -3.58 57.61
CA THR A 63 25.46 -3.78 57.66
C THR A 63 25.93 -5.20 57.21
N PRO A 64 27.08 -5.36 56.48
CA PRO A 64 27.42 -6.52 55.61
C PRO A 64 28.65 -7.36 56.09
N PRO A 65 29.47 -8.03 55.20
CA PRO A 65 29.59 -9.47 54.92
C PRO A 65 30.96 -10.09 55.39
N PRO A 66 31.44 -11.30 54.99
CA PRO A 66 32.11 -11.48 53.67
C PRO A 66 32.17 -12.91 53.04
N ALA A 67 32.51 -12.91 51.73
CA ALA A 67 33.37 -13.82 50.93
C ALA A 67 33.13 -15.36 50.85
N GLY A 68 33.12 -15.86 49.60
CA GLY A 68 33.25 -17.28 49.29
C GLY A 68 33.31 -17.61 47.80
N THR A 69 34.50 -17.46 47.21
CA THR A 69 35.16 -18.32 46.22
C THR A 69 34.46 -18.69 44.88
N SER A 70 35.12 -18.25 43.80
CA SER A 70 34.97 -18.67 42.41
C SER A 70 35.38 -20.12 42.16
N ALA A 71 34.66 -20.82 41.28
CA ALA A 71 35.17 -21.95 40.51
C ALA A 71 34.47 -22.01 39.13
N PRO A 72 35.20 -22.24 38.02
CA PRO A 72 34.64 -22.30 36.68
C PRO A 72 34.25 -23.74 36.32
N GLY A 73 32.99 -23.95 35.94
CA GLY A 73 32.51 -25.21 35.37
C GLY A 73 31.96 -24.96 33.97
N SER A 74 32.74 -25.28 32.94
CA SER A 74 32.21 -25.49 31.59
C SER A 74 31.46 -26.82 31.55
N PRO A 75 30.30 -26.85 30.90
CA PRO A 75 30.00 -27.97 30.02
C PRO A 75 29.77 -27.48 28.60
N ASP A 76 30.60 -28.04 27.73
CA ASP A 76 30.52 -28.04 26.29
C ASP A 76 29.15 -28.55 25.84
N ALA A 77 28.29 -27.65 25.38
CA ALA A 77 27.06 -28.00 24.69
C ALA A 77 27.25 -27.65 23.22
N THR A 78 27.68 -28.67 22.45
CA THR A 78 27.63 -28.68 21.00
C THR A 78 26.18 -28.45 20.57
N VAL A 79 25.82 -27.20 20.27
CA VAL A 79 24.56 -26.84 19.64
C VAL A 79 24.64 -27.32 18.19
N ALA A 80 23.97 -28.44 17.91
CA ALA A 80 23.68 -28.86 16.55
C ALA A 80 22.94 -27.71 15.83
N PRO A 81 23.22 -27.44 14.54
CA PRO A 81 22.48 -26.43 13.79
C PRO A 81 21.02 -26.86 13.72
N ASP A 82 20.20 -26.14 14.47
CA ASP A 82 18.75 -26.28 14.54
C ASP A 82 18.21 -26.05 13.12
N THR A 83 17.80 -27.14 12.48
CA THR A 83 17.15 -27.09 11.17
C THR A 83 15.77 -26.51 11.41
N ALA A 84 15.65 -25.20 11.23
CA ALA A 84 14.39 -24.48 11.36
C ALA A 84 13.31 -25.24 10.55
N PRO A 85 12.13 -25.52 11.13
CA PRO A 85 11.09 -26.22 10.43
C PRO A 85 10.69 -25.42 9.20
N SER A 86 10.94 -26.01 8.04
CA SER A 86 10.50 -25.49 6.76
C SER A 86 8.97 -25.39 6.83
N GLY A 87 8.45 -24.16 6.90
CA GLY A 87 7.02 -23.92 6.79
C GLY A 87 6.46 -24.59 5.54
N PRO A 88 5.15 -24.89 5.50
CA PRO A 88 4.55 -25.63 4.41
C PRO A 88 4.94 -25.03 3.05
N PRO A 89 5.29 -25.86 2.05
CA PRO A 89 5.76 -25.38 0.76
C PRO A 89 4.72 -24.45 0.14
N GLN A 90 5.11 -23.20 -0.09
CA GLN A 90 4.26 -22.24 -0.78
C GLN A 90 4.09 -22.75 -2.23
N PRO A 91 2.85 -22.86 -2.75
CA PRO A 91 2.65 -23.29 -4.12
C PRO A 91 3.39 -22.35 -5.07
N SER A 92 4.17 -22.93 -5.99
CA SER A 92 4.87 -22.16 -7.00
C SER A 92 3.87 -21.37 -7.83
N PRO A 93 4.15 -20.08 -8.11
CA PRO A 93 3.28 -19.30 -8.97
C PRO A 93 3.24 -19.90 -10.38
N PRO A 94 2.13 -19.70 -11.13
CA PRO A 94 2.01 -20.21 -12.49
C PRO A 94 3.05 -19.57 -13.42
N ALA A 95 3.20 -20.14 -14.62
CA ALA A 95 4.06 -19.55 -15.66
C ALA A 95 3.63 -18.10 -15.97
N MET A 96 4.61 -17.25 -16.28
CA MET A 96 4.35 -15.85 -16.60
C MET A 96 3.63 -15.74 -17.96
N PRO A 97 2.50 -15.03 -18.07
CA PRO A 97 1.86 -14.80 -19.35
C PRO A 97 2.73 -13.94 -20.29
N LYS A 98 2.51 -14.08 -21.60
CA LYS A 98 3.18 -13.21 -22.59
C LYS A 98 2.79 -11.74 -22.34
N GLY A 99 3.77 -10.84 -22.42
CA GLY A 99 3.57 -9.40 -22.20
C GLY A 99 3.55 -9.00 -20.72
N TRP A 100 4.06 -9.87 -19.84
CA TRP A 100 4.18 -9.62 -18.41
C TRP A 100 5.59 -9.98 -17.93
N HIS A 101 6.03 -9.30 -16.88
CA HIS A 101 7.28 -9.60 -16.19
C HIS A 101 7.08 -9.60 -14.67
N ARG A 102 7.98 -10.27 -13.95
CA ARG A 102 8.01 -10.21 -12.48
C ARG A 102 8.64 -8.89 -12.04
N VAL A 103 8.02 -8.25 -11.08
CA VAL A 103 8.56 -7.10 -10.37
C VAL A 103 8.73 -7.50 -8.91
N GLY A 104 9.93 -7.31 -8.38
CA GLY A 104 10.20 -7.39 -6.95
C GLY A 104 10.27 -5.99 -6.35
N GLU A 105 9.61 -5.78 -5.22
CA GLU A 105 9.79 -4.61 -4.35
C GLU A 105 10.45 -5.07 -3.04
N PRO A 106 11.79 -5.09 -2.94
CA PRO A 106 12.49 -5.60 -1.76
C PRO A 106 12.12 -4.85 -0.47
N GLY A 107 11.94 -3.53 -0.54
CA GLY A 107 11.53 -2.72 0.62
C GLY A 107 10.13 -3.07 1.13
N LEU A 108 9.29 -3.64 0.27
CA LEU A 108 7.96 -4.15 0.61
C LEU A 108 7.93 -5.67 0.73
N THR A 109 9.06 -6.38 0.58
CA THR A 109 9.16 -7.85 0.65
C THR A 109 8.10 -8.59 -0.18
N VAL A 110 7.83 -8.10 -1.39
CA VAL A 110 6.76 -8.59 -2.27
C VAL A 110 7.27 -8.75 -3.70
N VAL A 111 6.79 -9.80 -4.36
CA VAL A 111 6.99 -10.05 -5.80
C VAL A 111 5.62 -10.23 -6.44
N PHE A 112 5.40 -9.67 -7.62
CA PHE A 112 4.15 -9.78 -8.35
C PHE A 112 4.40 -9.67 -9.85
N ALA A 113 3.36 -9.86 -10.67
CA ALA A 113 3.45 -9.63 -12.12
C ALA A 113 2.92 -8.25 -12.50
N LEU A 114 3.64 -7.59 -13.41
CA LEU A 114 3.27 -6.31 -14.01
C LEU A 114 3.25 -6.48 -15.54
N PRO A 115 2.27 -5.92 -16.27
CA PRO A 115 2.32 -5.92 -17.71
C PRO A 115 3.47 -5.07 -18.23
N ASP A 116 3.99 -5.43 -19.40
CA ASP A 116 5.04 -4.67 -20.06
C ASP A 116 4.57 -3.26 -20.42
N GLY A 117 5.50 -2.30 -20.40
CA GLY A 117 5.24 -0.90 -20.72
C GLY A 117 4.60 -0.07 -19.59
N TRP A 118 4.20 -0.67 -18.47
CA TRP A 118 3.69 0.09 -17.33
C TRP A 118 4.78 0.95 -16.69
N THR A 119 4.42 2.20 -16.37
CA THR A 119 5.37 3.17 -15.81
C THR A 119 5.16 3.33 -14.32
N ARG A 120 6.25 3.19 -13.55
CA ARG A 120 6.25 3.44 -12.11
C ARG A 120 6.09 4.94 -11.83
N LYS A 121 5.17 5.30 -10.93
CA LYS A 121 4.92 6.70 -10.52
C LYS A 121 5.52 7.04 -9.17
N ILE A 122 5.31 6.18 -8.18
CA ILE A 122 5.69 6.42 -6.78
C ILE A 122 6.39 5.19 -6.23
N ARG A 123 7.39 5.42 -5.37
CA ARG A 123 8.04 4.42 -4.54
C ARG A 123 8.40 5.05 -3.20
N ASN A 124 7.93 4.47 -2.11
CA ASN A 124 8.33 4.83 -0.76
C ASN A 124 8.41 3.57 0.13
N GLY A 125 8.66 3.75 1.43
CA GLY A 125 8.89 2.64 2.36
C GLY A 125 7.67 1.73 2.59
N ILE A 126 6.46 2.15 2.20
CA ILE A 126 5.21 1.40 2.45
C ILE A 126 4.41 1.12 1.18
N GLN A 127 4.76 1.72 0.05
CA GLN A 127 3.97 1.65 -1.18
C GLN A 127 4.81 1.84 -2.45
N SER A 128 4.37 1.19 -3.54
CA SER A 128 4.79 1.47 -4.91
C SER A 128 3.59 1.48 -5.86
N ASN A 129 3.64 2.35 -6.88
CA ASN A 129 2.54 2.58 -7.82
C ASN A 129 3.01 2.55 -9.27
N TRP A 130 2.12 2.06 -10.14
CA TRP A 130 2.29 2.03 -11.59
C TRP A 130 1.03 2.47 -12.30
N THR A 131 1.20 3.03 -13.49
CA THR A 131 0.12 3.43 -14.38
C THR A 131 0.32 2.76 -15.75
N SER A 132 -0.78 2.35 -16.38
CA SER A 132 -0.78 1.80 -17.73
C SER A 132 -0.30 2.83 -18.78
N PRO A 133 0.20 2.38 -19.95
CA PRO A 133 0.67 3.28 -21.01
C PRO A 133 -0.38 4.30 -21.49
N ASP A 134 -1.65 3.90 -21.49
CA ASP A 134 -2.80 4.74 -21.89
C ASP A 134 -3.38 5.57 -20.73
N GLY A 135 -2.84 5.45 -19.51
CA GLY A 135 -3.33 6.15 -18.33
C GLY A 135 -4.69 5.66 -17.80
N ALA A 136 -5.27 4.60 -18.37
CA ALA A 136 -6.61 4.14 -18.00
C ALA A 136 -6.66 3.33 -16.70
N HIS A 137 -5.53 2.73 -16.31
CA HIS A 137 -5.43 1.85 -15.15
C HIS A 137 -4.26 2.23 -14.26
N ASP A 138 -4.52 2.25 -12.96
CA ASP A 138 -3.48 2.36 -11.94
C ASP A 138 -3.40 1.06 -11.14
N MET A 139 -2.20 0.74 -10.69
CA MET A 139 -1.89 -0.39 -9.83
C MET A 139 -1.08 0.11 -8.64
N SER A 140 -1.34 -0.43 -7.45
CA SER A 140 -0.46 -0.21 -6.31
C SER A 140 -0.22 -1.49 -5.53
N VAL A 141 0.96 -1.56 -4.93
CA VAL A 141 1.28 -2.55 -3.90
C VAL A 141 1.69 -1.81 -2.64
N LYS A 142 1.14 -2.20 -1.50
CA LYS A 142 1.46 -1.67 -0.19
C LYS A 142 1.84 -2.76 0.81
N ARG A 143 2.59 -2.36 1.82
CA ARG A 143 2.89 -3.15 3.02
C ARG A 143 2.93 -2.20 4.22
N ASP A 144 2.00 -2.37 5.16
CA ASP A 144 1.94 -1.56 6.38
C ASP A 144 1.34 -2.32 7.57
N THR A 145 1.26 -1.63 8.71
CA THR A 145 0.68 -2.12 9.98
C THR A 145 -0.41 -1.19 10.52
N SER A 146 -0.89 -0.24 9.72
CA SER A 146 -1.64 0.94 10.22
C SER A 146 -3.02 0.57 10.78
N TYR A 147 -3.62 -0.51 10.29
CA TYR A 147 -5.00 -0.88 10.57
C TYR A 147 -5.13 -2.28 11.22
N GLY A 148 -4.02 -2.80 11.74
CA GLY A 148 -3.95 -4.09 12.43
C GLY A 148 -3.42 -5.23 11.58
N ALA A 149 -3.11 -6.35 12.24
CA ALA A 149 -2.32 -7.45 11.70
C ALA A 149 -3.10 -8.48 10.85
N THR A 150 -4.41 -8.31 10.68
CA THR A 150 -5.25 -9.26 9.93
C THR A 150 -5.80 -8.62 8.67
N ALA A 151 -6.04 -9.41 7.62
CA ALA A 151 -6.66 -8.90 6.39
C ALA A 151 -8.02 -8.22 6.67
N ARG A 152 -8.80 -8.76 7.63
CA ARG A 152 -10.07 -8.18 8.06
C ARG A 152 -9.88 -6.82 8.72
N ALA A 153 -9.00 -6.71 9.73
CA ALA A 153 -8.77 -5.45 10.43
C ALA A 153 -8.22 -4.37 9.47
N ALA A 154 -7.25 -4.76 8.63
CA ALA A 154 -6.64 -3.87 7.66
C ALA A 154 -7.65 -3.32 6.64
N SER A 155 -8.45 -4.22 6.06
CA SER A 155 -9.51 -3.83 5.11
C SER A 155 -10.56 -2.91 5.75
N ALA A 156 -10.92 -3.16 7.01
CA ALA A 156 -11.92 -2.35 7.72
C ALA A 156 -11.40 -0.94 8.02
N GLY A 157 -10.15 -0.82 8.48
CA GLY A 157 -9.51 0.47 8.71
C GLY A 157 -9.30 1.26 7.41
N GLN A 158 -8.83 0.62 6.35
CA GLN A 158 -8.68 1.25 5.03
C GLN A 158 -10.03 1.73 4.48
N LEU A 159 -11.08 0.90 4.59
CA LEU A 159 -12.42 1.28 4.12
C LEU A 159 -13.04 2.39 4.97
N ALA A 160 -12.75 2.44 6.28
CA ALA A 160 -13.14 3.57 7.12
C ALA A 160 -12.45 4.87 6.67
N TRP A 161 -11.17 4.82 6.30
CA TRP A 161 -10.46 5.97 5.73
C TRP A 161 -11.04 6.38 4.36
N TYR A 162 -11.34 5.43 3.47
CA TYR A 162 -11.99 5.73 2.19
C TYR A 162 -13.36 6.39 2.34
N ARG A 163 -14.12 6.06 3.40
CA ARG A 163 -15.42 6.69 3.68
C ARG A 163 -15.31 8.11 4.24
N ASP A 164 -14.13 8.50 4.73
CA ASP A 164 -13.85 9.87 5.12
C ASP A 164 -13.43 10.66 3.86
N THR A 165 -14.39 11.30 3.21
CA THR A 165 -14.16 12.06 1.97
C THR A 165 -13.16 13.20 2.15
N ALA A 166 -13.13 13.83 3.33
CA ALA A 166 -12.19 14.92 3.60
C ALA A 166 -10.73 14.41 3.63
N LYS A 167 -10.51 13.14 3.99
CA LYS A 167 -9.17 12.53 4.00
C LYS A 167 -8.80 11.85 2.68
N SER A 168 -9.75 11.14 2.08
CA SER A 168 -9.48 10.28 0.92
C SER A 168 -9.79 10.91 -0.42
N SER A 169 -10.54 12.01 -0.43
CA SER A 169 -11.19 12.55 -1.63
C SER A 169 -12.12 11.54 -2.33
N MET A 170 -12.43 10.39 -1.73
CA MET A 170 -13.39 9.43 -2.26
C MET A 170 -14.78 9.73 -1.70
N ALA A 171 -15.79 9.65 -2.54
CA ALA A 171 -17.18 9.88 -2.19
C ALA A 171 -18.08 8.77 -2.75
N ASP A 172 -19.27 8.63 -2.17
CA ASP A 172 -20.24 7.55 -2.41
C ASP A 172 -19.64 6.13 -2.40
N VAL A 173 -18.70 5.89 -1.48
CA VAL A 173 -17.98 4.61 -1.37
C VAL A 173 -18.95 3.47 -1.04
N LYS A 174 -19.11 2.55 -1.98
CA LYS A 174 -19.83 1.27 -1.82
C LYS A 174 -18.85 0.14 -1.99
N ALA A 175 -18.77 -0.75 -1.00
CA ALA A 175 -17.80 -1.84 -1.01
C ALA A 175 -18.48 -3.19 -0.76
N VAL A 176 -18.04 -4.20 -1.50
CA VAL A 176 -18.38 -5.61 -1.30
C VAL A 176 -17.09 -6.33 -0.91
N SER A 177 -17.18 -7.24 0.06
CA SER A 177 -16.04 -8.02 0.54
C SER A 177 -16.24 -9.51 0.28
N HIS A 178 -15.13 -10.17 -0.04
CA HIS A 178 -15.08 -11.61 -0.30
C HIS A 178 -13.96 -12.22 0.53
N ILE A 179 -14.32 -13.18 1.38
CA ILE A 179 -13.34 -13.99 2.11
C ILE A 179 -12.63 -14.88 1.09
N THR A 180 -11.30 -14.91 1.14
CA THR A 180 -10.50 -15.67 0.19
C THR A 180 -9.17 -16.11 0.82
N ARG A 181 -8.30 -16.69 0.01
CA ARG A 181 -6.97 -17.15 0.40
C ARG A 181 -5.95 -16.62 -0.60
N GLN A 182 -4.74 -16.35 -0.13
CA GLN A 182 -3.59 -15.99 -0.96
C GLN A 182 -2.35 -16.63 -0.34
N ASN A 183 -1.60 -17.41 -1.12
CA ASN A 183 -0.35 -18.05 -0.67
C ASN A 183 -0.50 -18.86 0.64
N GLY A 184 -1.62 -19.59 0.77
CA GLY A 184 -1.91 -20.37 1.98
C GLY A 184 -2.26 -19.53 3.22
N ARG A 185 -2.52 -18.23 3.06
CA ARG A 185 -2.88 -17.30 4.13
C ARG A 185 -4.28 -16.73 3.93
N ASP A 186 -4.87 -16.30 5.02
CA ASP A 186 -6.16 -15.64 4.99
C ASP A 186 -6.04 -14.28 4.31
N ALA A 187 -6.96 -14.04 3.39
CA ALA A 187 -7.01 -12.83 2.61
C ALA A 187 -8.45 -12.33 2.49
N LEU A 188 -8.59 -11.03 2.26
CA LEU A 188 -9.87 -10.41 1.97
C LEU A 188 -9.76 -9.67 0.64
N TRP A 189 -10.68 -9.94 -0.27
CA TRP A 189 -10.81 -9.20 -1.51
C TRP A 189 -11.96 -8.19 -1.36
N LEU A 190 -11.68 -6.91 -1.66
CA LEU A 190 -12.68 -5.86 -1.79
C LEU A 190 -12.93 -5.46 -3.25
N GLU A 191 -14.20 -5.24 -3.59
CA GLU A 191 -14.62 -4.49 -4.77
C GLU A 191 -15.29 -3.20 -4.32
N ILE A 192 -14.85 -2.06 -4.83
CA ILE A 192 -15.24 -0.74 -4.34
C ILE A 192 -15.69 0.12 -5.52
N ASP A 193 -16.95 0.56 -5.49
CA ASP A 193 -17.49 1.60 -6.37
C ASP A 193 -17.42 2.95 -5.65
N TYR A 194 -17.01 4.00 -6.35
CA TYR A 194 -16.88 5.35 -5.78
C TYR A 194 -16.81 6.42 -6.87
N HIS A 195 -16.74 7.69 -6.46
CA HIS A 195 -16.31 8.80 -7.32
C HIS A 195 -15.26 9.66 -6.60
N TRP A 196 -14.43 10.39 -7.34
CA TRP A 196 -13.58 11.42 -6.74
C TRP A 196 -14.42 12.63 -6.35
N ALA A 197 -14.20 13.20 -5.17
CA ALA A 197 -14.91 14.37 -4.70
C ALA A 197 -14.85 15.51 -5.74
N GLY A 198 -16.02 16.06 -6.08
CA GLY A 198 -16.16 17.08 -7.12
C GLY A 198 -16.10 16.56 -8.56
N GLN A 199 -16.04 15.24 -8.77
CA GLN A 199 -16.09 14.61 -10.09
C GLN A 199 -17.28 13.67 -10.19
N SER A 200 -17.92 13.63 -11.36
CA SER A 200 -19.05 12.74 -11.64
C SER A 200 -18.66 11.41 -12.28
N GLU A 201 -17.41 11.25 -12.74
CA GLU A 201 -16.95 10.01 -13.37
C GLU A 201 -16.95 8.88 -12.32
N PRO A 202 -17.75 7.82 -12.51
CA PRO A 202 -17.75 6.69 -11.59
C PRO A 202 -16.45 5.90 -11.74
N ARG A 203 -15.97 5.35 -10.63
CA ARG A 203 -14.71 4.59 -10.56
C ARG A 203 -14.89 3.28 -9.83
N LYS A 204 -14.04 2.32 -10.19
CA LYS A 204 -13.97 1.01 -9.56
C LYS A 204 -12.56 0.74 -9.10
N ARG A 205 -12.45 0.29 -7.85
CA ARG A 205 -11.23 -0.25 -7.29
C ARG A 205 -11.44 -1.70 -6.88
N VAL A 206 -10.45 -2.53 -7.17
CA VAL A 206 -10.36 -3.91 -6.67
C VAL A 206 -9.09 -4.07 -5.87
N GLU A 207 -9.19 -4.69 -4.70
CA GLU A 207 -8.08 -4.81 -3.76
C GLU A 207 -8.05 -6.20 -3.13
N VAL A 208 -6.87 -6.75 -2.87
CA VAL A 208 -6.69 -7.90 -1.98
C VAL A 208 -5.77 -7.53 -0.82
N PHE A 209 -6.22 -7.81 0.39
CA PHE A 209 -5.47 -7.72 1.63
C PHE A 209 -5.01 -9.10 2.04
N VAL A 210 -3.71 -9.25 2.36
CA VAL A 210 -3.12 -10.54 2.74
C VAL A 210 -2.31 -10.37 4.02
N ALA A 211 -2.63 -11.18 5.03
CA ALA A 211 -1.89 -11.15 6.29
C ALA A 211 -0.46 -11.68 6.10
N GLY A 212 0.52 -10.82 6.40
CA GLY A 212 1.94 -11.09 6.36
C GLY A 212 2.51 -11.59 7.68
N ARG A 213 3.84 -11.70 7.74
CA ARG A 213 4.58 -11.93 8.99
C ARG A 213 4.71 -10.63 9.80
N ALA A 214 5.02 -10.76 11.08
CA ALA A 214 5.30 -9.63 11.99
C ALA A 214 4.21 -8.54 12.00
N GLY A 215 2.95 -8.93 11.86
CA GLY A 215 1.80 -8.02 11.89
C GLY A 215 1.64 -7.13 10.65
N GLN A 216 2.44 -7.34 9.60
CA GLN A 216 2.35 -6.61 8.34
C GLN A 216 1.15 -7.11 7.53
N VAL A 217 0.49 -6.22 6.80
CA VAL A 217 -0.53 -6.58 5.82
C VAL A 217 -0.14 -6.04 4.46
N TYR A 218 -0.24 -6.91 3.46
CA TYR A 218 0.04 -6.58 2.06
C TYR A 218 -1.26 -6.22 1.37
N GLN A 219 -1.23 -5.17 0.56
CA GLN A 219 -2.34 -4.76 -0.29
C GLN A 219 -1.87 -4.77 -1.74
N LEU A 220 -2.60 -5.47 -2.61
CA LEU A 220 -2.49 -5.31 -4.06
C LEU A 220 -3.80 -4.71 -4.57
N LEU A 221 -3.74 -3.61 -5.29
CA LEU A 221 -4.92 -2.93 -5.81
C LEU A 221 -4.79 -2.51 -7.26
N PHE A 222 -5.94 -2.44 -7.95
CA PHE A 222 -6.09 -1.80 -9.25
C PHE A 222 -7.26 -0.82 -9.23
N ASP A 223 -7.11 0.29 -9.92
CA ASP A 223 -8.09 1.38 -10.03
C ASP A 223 -8.36 1.72 -11.50
N THR A 224 -9.61 2.05 -11.83
CA THR A 224 -9.98 2.56 -13.16
C THR A 224 -11.33 3.28 -13.14
N ALA A 225 -11.65 4.00 -14.21
CA ALA A 225 -13.00 4.50 -14.46
C ALA A 225 -13.97 3.34 -14.75
N ALA A 226 -15.19 3.43 -14.24
CA ALA A 226 -16.17 2.35 -14.23
C ALA A 226 -16.91 2.15 -15.57
N HIS A 227 -16.16 2.10 -16.68
CA HIS A 227 -16.68 1.74 -17.99
C HIS A 227 -16.53 0.24 -18.26
N PRO A 228 -17.51 -0.43 -18.89
CA PRO A 228 -17.53 -1.90 -19.02
C PRO A 228 -16.24 -2.50 -19.59
N GLU A 229 -15.64 -1.89 -20.62
CA GLU A 229 -14.41 -2.33 -21.25
C GLU A 229 -13.19 -2.18 -20.32
N LYS A 230 -13.10 -1.06 -19.60
CA LYS A 230 -12.04 -0.83 -18.60
C LYS A 230 -12.18 -1.82 -17.44
N LEU A 231 -13.40 -2.07 -16.97
CA LEU A 231 -13.65 -3.05 -15.90
C LEU A 231 -13.27 -4.47 -16.31
N ALA A 232 -13.58 -4.87 -17.55
CA ALA A 232 -13.16 -6.18 -18.06
C ALA A 232 -11.63 -6.32 -18.10
N THR A 233 -10.92 -5.26 -18.49
CA THR A 233 -9.46 -5.19 -18.46
C THR A 233 -8.92 -5.22 -17.03
N GLN A 234 -9.47 -4.40 -16.12
CA GLN A 234 -9.09 -4.37 -14.70
C GLN A 234 -9.21 -5.76 -14.06
N ARG A 235 -10.30 -6.48 -14.31
CA ARG A 235 -10.47 -7.85 -13.78
C ARG A 235 -9.36 -8.78 -14.25
N ARG A 236 -9.03 -8.77 -15.56
CA ARG A 236 -7.93 -9.57 -16.10
C ARG A 236 -6.57 -9.19 -15.52
N LEU A 237 -6.31 -7.89 -15.38
CA LEU A 237 -5.08 -7.37 -14.79
C LEU A 237 -4.93 -7.83 -13.34
N PHE A 238 -5.95 -7.60 -12.53
CA PHE A 238 -5.96 -7.97 -11.11
C PHE A 238 -5.81 -9.48 -10.92
N THR A 239 -6.57 -10.30 -11.65
CA THR A 239 -6.46 -11.77 -11.60
C THR A 239 -5.05 -12.24 -11.90
N THR A 240 -4.43 -11.69 -12.95
CA THR A 240 -3.08 -12.10 -13.37
C THR A 240 -2.02 -11.67 -12.36
N ALA A 241 -2.05 -10.41 -11.91
CA ALA A 241 -1.12 -9.90 -10.92
C ALA A 241 -1.24 -10.66 -9.58
N ARG A 242 -2.47 -10.92 -9.14
CA ARG A 242 -2.76 -11.67 -7.91
C ARG A 242 -2.30 -13.13 -7.98
N ALA A 243 -2.47 -13.80 -9.13
CA ALA A 243 -2.00 -15.17 -9.32
C ALA A 243 -0.46 -15.28 -9.19
N GLN A 244 0.25 -14.17 -9.42
CA GLN A 244 1.71 -14.08 -9.38
C GLN A 244 2.23 -13.44 -8.08
N LEU A 245 1.34 -13.03 -7.17
CA LEU A 245 1.66 -12.32 -5.93
C LEU A 245 2.32 -13.27 -4.92
N LEU A 246 3.53 -12.94 -4.52
CA LEU A 246 4.28 -13.56 -3.44
C LEU A 246 4.63 -12.51 -2.39
N ILE A 247 4.34 -12.81 -1.13
CA ILE A 247 4.56 -11.91 0.01
C ILE A 247 5.56 -12.52 0.99
N ASP A 248 6.12 -11.70 1.88
CA ASP A 248 7.17 -12.09 2.83
C ASP A 248 8.38 -12.73 2.12
N MET A 249 8.65 -12.31 0.88
CA MET A 249 9.83 -12.75 0.16
C MET A 249 11.05 -12.14 0.83
N GLY A 250 12.05 -12.97 1.14
CA GLY A 250 13.37 -12.46 1.55
C GLY A 250 13.93 -11.55 0.46
N ALA A 251 14.79 -10.61 0.84
CA ALA A 251 15.54 -9.84 -0.16
C ALA A 251 16.21 -10.85 -1.12
N PRO A 252 16.10 -10.68 -2.45
CA PRO A 252 16.84 -11.55 -3.36
C PRO A 252 18.32 -11.43 -3.01
N SER A 253 18.90 -12.56 -2.60
CA SER A 253 20.33 -12.76 -2.38
C SER A 253 21.10 -12.62 -3.68
#